data_AF-A0A7C5XKI5-F1
#
_entry.id   AF-A0A7C5XKI5-F1
#
_cell.length_a   1.000
_cell.length_b   1.000
_cell.length_c   1.000
_cell.angle_alpha   90.00
_cell.angle_beta   90.00
_cell.angle_gamma   90.00
#
_symmetry.space_group_name_H-M   'P 1'
#
loop_
_entity.id
_entity.type
_entity.pdbx_description
1 polymer ?
#
loop_
_entity_poly.entity_id
_entity_poly.type
_entity_poly.pdbx_seq_one_letter_code
_entity_poly.pdbx_strand_id
1 'polypeptide(L)'
;MLLKLIAFESLGVRSQATYIQTKNALIFIDPSAALAPRRYGLPPHKIEALRLLEVFRDINSFIQDSEYIIITHYHYDHHDPGI
;
A
#
# COMPACT_ATOMS: atom_id res chain seq x y z
N MET A 1 14.44 7.77 14.53
CA MET A 1 13.68 6.68 13.87
C MET A 1 12.31 7.24 13.54
N LEU A 2 11.84 7.06 12.32
CA LEU A 2 10.54 7.50 11.83
C LEU A 2 9.78 6.28 11.33
N LEU A 3 8.51 6.18 11.72
CA LEU A 3 7.58 5.16 11.27
C LEU A 3 6.40 5.86 10.60
N LYS A 4 6.06 5.47 9.37
CA LYS A 4 4.89 5.96 8.66
C LYS A 4 4.02 4.78 8.23
N LEU A 5 2.75 4.84 8.65
CA LEU A 5 1.71 3.91 8.23
C LEU A 5 1.12 4.46 6.93
N ILE A 6 1.59 3.97 5.78
CA ILE A 6 1.24 4.53 4.45
C ILE A 6 -0.20 4.15 4.09
N ALA A 7 -0.52 2.86 4.16
CA ALA A 7 -1.87 2.40 3.87
C ALA A 7 -2.21 1.10 4.61
N PHE A 8 -3.47 1.01 5.02
CA PHE A 8 -4.11 -0.09 5.73
C PHE A 8 -5.57 -0.18 5.27
N GLU A 9 -6.33 -1.18 5.74
CA GLU A 9 -7.76 -1.29 5.43
C GLU A 9 -8.51 0.02 5.75
N SER A 10 -8.90 0.75 4.71
CA SER A 10 -9.64 2.00 4.82
C SER A 10 -10.39 2.30 3.53
N LEU A 11 -11.69 2.61 3.63
CA LEU A 11 -12.58 2.84 2.48
C LEU A 11 -12.46 1.72 1.41
N GLY A 12 -12.49 0.47 1.85
CA GLY A 12 -12.48 -0.71 0.99
C GLY A 12 -11.11 -1.10 0.41
N VAL A 13 -10.12 -0.21 0.50
CA VAL A 13 -8.73 -0.45 0.07
C VAL A 13 -8.01 -1.27 1.12
N ARG A 14 -7.59 -2.49 0.76
CA ARG A 14 -6.75 -3.37 1.57
C ARG A 14 -5.29 -3.06 1.33
N SER A 15 -4.48 -3.05 2.39
CA SER A 15 -3.03 -2.82 2.34
C SER A 15 -2.39 -3.15 3.70
N GLN A 16 -1.07 -3.29 3.71
CA GLN A 16 -0.24 -3.27 4.92
C GLN A 16 1.04 -2.42 4.73
N ALA A 17 0.97 -1.38 3.89
CA ALA A 17 2.12 -0.59 3.48
C ALA A 17 2.70 0.23 4.65
N THR A 18 3.92 -0.10 5.07
CA THR A 18 4.61 0.54 6.20
C THR A 18 6.01 0.98 5.84
N TYR A 19 6.30 2.27 6.00
CA TYR A 19 7.62 2.85 5.76
C TYR A 19 8.35 3.09 7.08
N ILE A 20 9.60 2.64 7.15
CA ILE A 20 10.47 2.74 8.32
C ILE A 20 11.77 3.41 7.91
N GLN A 21 12.06 4.53 8.54
CA GLN A 21 13.33 5.23 8.41
C GLN A 21 14.12 5.14 9.72
N THR A 22 15.30 4.53 9.63
CA THR A 22 16.28 4.47 10.72
C THR A 22 17.46 5.39 10.41
N LYS A 23 18.50 5.36 11.25
CA LYS A 23 19.75 6.09 10.96
C LYS A 23 20.49 5.50 9.75
N ASN A 24 20.32 4.20 9.50
CA ASN A 24 21.20 3.42 8.61
C ASN A 24 20.44 2.72 7.46
N ALA A 25 19.11 2.83 7.41
CA ALA A 25 18.28 2.14 6.43
C ALA A 25 16.92 2.82 6.24
N LEU A 26 16.46 2.87 5.00
CA LEU A 26 15.11 3.20 4.56
C LEU A 26 14.41 1.91 4.08
N ILE A 27 13.42 1.44 4.82
CA ILE A 27 12.77 0.15 4.61
C ILE A 27 11.28 0.38 4.32
N PHE A 28 10.75 -0.27 3.29
CA PHE A 28 9.33 -0.29 2.99
C PHE A 28 8.81 -1.72 2.98
N ILE A 29 7.90 -2.01 3.90
CA ILE A 29 7.23 -3.30 4.03
C ILE A 29 5.90 -3.24 3.27
N ASP A 30 5.66 -4.23 2.42
CA ASP A 30 4.44 -4.47 1.66
C ASP A 30 3.91 -3.21 0.93
N PRO A 31 4.70 -2.57 0.05
CA PRO A 31 4.34 -1.32 -0.62
C PRO A 31 3.31 -1.54 -1.73
N SER A 32 2.10 -1.94 -1.37
CA SER A 32 1.00 -2.20 -2.30
C SER A 32 -0.36 -2.01 -1.63
N ALA A 33 -1.41 -2.01 -2.43
CA ALA A 33 -2.80 -1.96 -2.01
C ALA A 33 -3.70 -2.59 -3.07
N ALA A 34 -4.88 -3.06 -2.68
CA ALA A 34 -5.86 -3.57 -3.63
C ALA A 34 -7.31 -3.37 -3.18
N LEU A 35 -8.22 -3.33 -4.16
CA LEU A 35 -9.66 -3.47 -3.94
C LEU A 35 -10.10 -4.91 -4.20
N ALA A 36 -11.06 -5.40 -3.42
CA ALA A 36 -11.74 -6.64 -3.77
C ALA A 36 -12.59 -6.40 -5.05
N PRO A 37 -12.59 -7.31 -6.03
CA PRO A 37 -13.37 -7.13 -7.27
C PRO A 37 -14.86 -7.02 -7.00
N ARG A 38 -15.34 -7.67 -5.92
CA ARG A 38 -16.68 -7.46 -5.36
C ARG A 38 -16.64 -7.56 -3.84
N ARG A 39 -17.44 -6.74 -3.16
CA ARG A 39 -17.70 -6.82 -1.70
C ARG A 39 -19.22 -6.89 -1.50
N TYR A 40 -19.70 -7.89 -0.78
CA TYR A 40 -21.14 -8.19 -0.66
C TYR A 40 -21.87 -8.34 -2.00
N GLY A 41 -21.17 -8.85 -3.03
CA GLY A 41 -21.72 -8.98 -4.36
C GLY A 41 -21.84 -7.68 -5.14
N LEU A 42 -21.32 -6.55 -4.66
CA LEU A 42 -21.29 -5.26 -5.35
C LEU A 42 -19.86 -4.93 -5.83
N PRO A 43 -19.69 -4.27 -6.99
CA PRO A 43 -18.38 -3.77 -7.41
C PRO A 43 -17.91 -2.64 -6.48
N PRO A 44 -16.61 -2.29 -6.48
CA PRO A 44 -16.11 -1.15 -5.72
C PRO A 44 -16.83 0.15 -6.08
N HIS A 45 -17.14 0.94 -5.06
CA HIS A 45 -17.68 2.28 -5.25
C HIS A 45 -16.59 3.20 -5.80
N LYS A 46 -16.99 4.24 -6.55
CA LYS A 46 -16.07 5.21 -7.16
C LYS A 46 -15.11 5.84 -6.13
N ILE A 47 -15.60 6.09 -4.92
CA ILE A 47 -14.79 6.64 -3.82
C ILE A 47 -13.67 5.67 -3.39
N GLU A 48 -13.96 4.36 -3.35
CA GLU A 48 -12.96 3.34 -3.02
C GLU A 48 -11.86 3.28 -4.11
N ALA A 49 -12.26 3.39 -5.38
CA ALA A 49 -11.33 3.48 -6.51
C ALA A 49 -10.45 4.74 -6.46
N LEU A 50 -11.03 5.89 -6.14
CA LEU A 50 -10.26 7.14 -5.94
C LEU A 50 -9.29 7.00 -4.77
N ARG A 51 -9.73 6.39 -3.66
CA ARG A 51 -8.87 6.14 -2.51
C ARG A 51 -7.70 5.23 -2.86
N LEU A 52 -7.93 4.19 -3.67
CA LEU A 52 -6.86 3.31 -4.15
C LEU A 52 -5.79 4.10 -4.94
N LEU A 53 -6.21 5.00 -5.82
CA LEU A 53 -5.29 5.85 -6.58
C LEU A 53 -4.48 6.81 -5.69
N GLU A 54 -5.09 7.37 -4.65
CA GLU A 54 -4.36 8.17 -3.65
C GLU A 54 -3.31 7.34 -2.92
N VAL A 55 -3.69 6.14 -2.46
CA VAL A 55 -2.78 5.20 -1.78
C VAL A 55 -1.62 4.82 -2.70
N PHE A 56 -1.86 4.52 -3.97
CA PHE A 56 -0.79 4.23 -4.92
C PHE A 56 0.15 5.41 -5.16
N ARG A 57 -0.35 6.66 -5.12
CA ARG A 57 0.53 7.84 -5.19
C ARG A 57 1.42 7.95 -3.96
N ASP A 58 0.86 7.74 -2.77
CA ASP A 58 1.63 7.75 -1.54
C ASP A 58 2.69 6.65 -1.55
N ILE A 59 2.30 5.40 -1.85
CA ILE A 59 3.22 4.26 -1.99
C ILE A 59 4.32 4.56 -3.00
N ASN A 60 3.98 5.05 -4.20
CA ASN A 60 4.96 5.37 -5.22
C ASN A 60 5.95 6.48 -4.78
N SER A 61 5.52 7.43 -3.95
CA SER A 61 6.45 8.44 -3.43
C SER A 61 7.49 7.84 -2.46
N PHE A 62 7.08 6.93 -1.56
CA PHE A 62 7.98 6.34 -0.58
C PHE A 62 8.83 5.20 -1.14
N ILE A 63 8.33 4.46 -2.14
CA ILE A 63 9.05 3.32 -2.72
C ILE A 63 10.31 3.77 -3.48
N GLN A 64 10.28 4.95 -4.11
CA GLN A 64 11.43 5.51 -4.85
C GLN A 64 12.60 5.88 -3.92
N ASP A 65 12.30 6.27 -2.69
CA ASP A 65 13.31 6.63 -1.68
C ASP A 65 13.75 5.43 -0.81
N SER A 66 13.18 4.24 -1.03
CA SER A 66 13.44 3.06 -0.19
C SER A 66 14.68 2.29 -0.64
N GLU A 67 15.54 1.93 0.31
CA GLU A 67 16.73 1.09 0.06
C GLU A 67 16.39 -0.40 0.09
N TYR A 68 15.43 -0.78 0.94
CA TYR A 68 14.99 -2.16 1.12
C TYR A 68 13.48 -2.26 0.97
N ILE A 69 13.04 -3.24 0.17
CA ILE A 69 11.63 -3.63 0.07
C ILE A 69 11.47 -5.01 0.70
N ILE A 70 10.53 -5.13 1.61
CA ILE A 70 10.15 -6.38 2.25
C ILE A 70 8.75 -6.74 1.76
N ILE A 71 8.63 -7.90 1.11
CA ILE A 71 7.34 -8.50 0.78
C ILE A 71 7.11 -9.66 1.73
N THR A 72 6.07 -9.58 2.56
CA THR A 72 5.78 -10.62 3.55
C THR A 72 5.17 -11.86 2.92
N HIS A 73 4.30 -11.68 1.93
CA HIS A 73 3.68 -12.76 1.15
C HIS A 73 3.06 -12.24 -0.15
N TYR A 74 2.64 -13.16 -1.04
CA TYR A 74 2.24 -12.86 -2.42
C TYR A 74 0.72 -12.68 -2.59
N HIS A 75 0.08 -11.88 -1.75
CA HIS A 75 -1.25 -11.34 -2.05
C HIS A 75 -1.10 -9.98 -2.76
N TYR A 76 -2.03 -9.66 -3.66
CA TYR A 76 -1.91 -8.49 -4.52
C TYR A 76 -1.89 -7.17 -3.77
N ASP A 77 -2.44 -7.09 -2.57
CA ASP A 77 -2.38 -5.92 -1.68
C ASP A 77 -1.05 -5.77 -0.92
N HIS A 78 -0.08 -6.66 -1.15
CA HIS A 78 1.25 -6.62 -0.51
C HIS A 78 2.40 -6.40 -1.49
N HIS A 79 2.30 -6.88 -2.73
CA HIS A 79 3.44 -6.92 -3.66
C HIS A 79 3.21 -6.29 -5.03
N ASP A 80 1.96 -5.98 -5.41
CA ASP A 80 1.65 -5.39 -6.70
C ASP A 80 1.19 -3.93 -6.52
N PRO A 81 2.08 -2.95 -6.68
CA PRO A 81 1.72 -1.54 -6.55
C PRO A 81 0.80 -1.01 -7.68
N GLY A 82 0.40 -1.85 -8.64
CA GLY A 82 -0.61 -1.51 -9.65
C GLY A 82 -0.19 -0.36 -10.58
N ILE A 83 1.12 -0.24 -10.85
CA ILE A 83 1.74 0.78 -11.70
C ILE A 83 1.73 0.36 -13.17
#